data_AF-A0A8H7ZGU7-F1
#
_entry.id   AF-A0A8H7ZGU7-F1
#
_cell.length_a   1.000
_cell.length_b   1.000
_cell.length_c   1.000
_cell.angle_alpha   90.00
_cell.angle_beta   90.00
_cell.angle_gamma   90.00
#
_symmetry.space_group_name_H-M   'P 1'
#
loop_
_entity.id
_entity.type
_entity.pdbx_description
1 polymer ?
#
loop_
_entity_poly.entity_id
_entity_poly.type
_entity_poly.pdbx_seq_one_letter_code
_entity_poly.pdbx_strand_id
1 'polypeptide(L)'
;MDSRSDRGADNDVDDDEGLSLVPALPINDANTDQDVLRYLQDVRNEATSMNHIFYHERENSSRETDLIASTEDPVAITDPAFDAWSSQLIHNFKQLKEKIRNQDPKTISYDTKYSLKWKTAFKNSPPDINYFAYALDRKLCFDILAELTKRLSITMKETFGQWIWKLFLKIDNILEASECARMRELAQVAIKLKSKLEESTTVVNSVAGFTFDMIIVIVGTYYGQYDLLHR
;
A
#
# COMPACT_ATOMS: atom_id res chain seq x y z
N MET A 1 -15.08 63.94 15.46
CA MET A 1 -14.41 63.57 14.20
C MET A 1 -13.36 62.54 14.52
N ASP A 2 -13.40 61.30 14.06
CA ASP A 2 -14.48 60.42 13.66
C ASP A 2 -13.81 59.04 13.55
N SER A 3 -14.61 58.02 13.82
CA SER A 3 -14.46 56.66 13.26
C SER A 3 -13.29 55.76 13.71
N ARG A 4 -13.65 54.91 14.69
CA ARG A 4 -13.51 53.44 14.68
C ARG A 4 -13.12 52.82 13.33
N SER A 5 -12.22 51.82 13.35
CA SER A 5 -12.63 50.48 12.90
C SER A 5 -11.72 49.39 13.46
N ASP A 6 -12.41 48.51 14.17
CA ASP A 6 -12.06 47.22 14.75
C ASP A 6 -11.60 46.25 13.64
N ARG A 7 -10.51 45.51 13.85
CA ARG A 7 -10.09 44.41 12.97
C ARG A 7 -10.57 43.11 13.60
N GLY A 8 -11.70 42.64 13.11
CA GLY A 8 -12.28 41.34 13.44
C GLY A 8 -11.37 40.19 13.00
N ALA A 9 -11.41 39.15 13.81
CA ALA A 9 -10.69 37.90 13.68
C ALA A 9 -11.05 37.15 12.38
N ASP A 10 -10.02 36.73 11.65
CA ASP A 10 -10.11 35.62 10.70
C ASP A 10 -10.36 34.36 11.53
N ASN A 11 -11.58 33.84 11.43
CA ASN A 11 -11.92 32.50 11.88
C ASN A 11 -12.07 31.66 10.62
N ASP A 12 -11.07 30.81 10.40
CA ASP A 12 -11.13 29.66 9.50
C ASP A 12 -12.40 28.86 9.78
N VAL A 13 -13.22 28.64 8.77
CA VAL A 13 -14.28 27.63 8.79
C VAL A 13 -14.08 26.74 7.57
N ASP A 14 -13.74 25.50 7.89
CA ASP A 14 -13.61 24.35 7.01
C ASP A 14 -14.79 24.24 6.03
N ASP A 15 -14.49 24.28 4.73
CA ASP A 15 -15.41 23.86 3.67
C ASP A 15 -15.53 22.32 3.70
N ASP A 16 -16.35 21.81 4.62
CA ASP A 16 -16.89 20.46 4.55
C ASP A 16 -17.96 20.46 3.44
N GLU A 17 -17.53 20.03 2.25
CA GLU A 17 -18.31 19.92 1.01
C GLU A 17 -19.35 18.78 1.10
N GLY A 18 -20.18 18.82 2.13
CA GLY A 18 -21.33 17.94 2.32
C GLY A 18 -22.50 18.46 1.50
N LEU A 19 -22.62 18.01 0.24
CA LEU A 19 -23.80 18.08 -0.65
C LEU A 19 -24.91 19.03 -0.17
N SER A 20 -24.60 20.33 -0.09
CA SER A 20 -25.53 21.36 0.30
C SER A 20 -26.45 21.58 -0.90
N LEU A 21 -27.64 20.99 -0.87
CA LEU A 21 -28.72 21.31 -1.80
C LEU A 21 -29.05 22.80 -1.66
N VAL A 22 -28.47 23.63 -2.52
CA VAL A 22 -28.79 25.05 -2.59
C VAL A 22 -30.24 25.17 -3.09
N PRO A 23 -31.14 25.87 -2.36
CA PRO A 23 -32.51 26.05 -2.80
C PRO A 23 -32.56 26.73 -4.18
N ALA A 24 -33.17 26.07 -5.16
CA ALA A 24 -33.25 26.58 -6.54
C ALA A 24 -34.21 27.78 -6.69
N LEU A 25 -35.05 28.06 -5.69
CA LEU A 25 -36.06 29.12 -5.75
C LEU A 25 -35.82 30.16 -4.64
N PRO A 26 -35.70 31.46 -4.97
CA PRO A 26 -35.57 32.54 -4.00
C PRO A 26 -36.92 32.79 -3.32
N ILE A 27 -36.96 32.67 -1.98
CA ILE A 27 -38.18 32.87 -1.18
C ILE A 27 -38.36 34.36 -0.79
N ASN A 28 -37.36 35.20 -1.06
CA ASN A 28 -37.36 36.62 -0.65
C ASN A 28 -37.38 37.61 -1.82
N ASP A 29 -37.71 37.16 -3.04
CA ASP A 29 -37.79 38.07 -4.17
C ASP A 29 -39.07 38.92 -4.09
N ALA A 30 -38.90 40.24 -4.07
CA ALA A 30 -39.98 41.23 -3.97
C ALA A 30 -40.93 41.24 -5.19
N ASN A 31 -40.68 40.38 -6.18
CA ASN A 31 -41.38 40.30 -7.45
C ASN A 31 -42.13 38.96 -7.63
N THR A 32 -42.14 38.10 -6.61
CA THR A 32 -42.79 36.80 -6.64
C THR A 32 -44.22 36.92 -6.09
N ASP A 33 -45.19 36.35 -6.81
CA ASP A 33 -46.59 36.34 -6.40
C ASP A 33 -46.73 35.83 -4.96
N GLN A 34 -47.44 36.59 -4.13
CA GLN A 34 -47.55 36.36 -2.69
C GLN A 34 -48.20 34.99 -2.37
N ASP A 35 -49.03 34.49 -3.28
CA ASP A 35 -49.63 33.17 -3.19
C ASP A 35 -48.61 32.04 -3.41
N VAL A 36 -47.63 32.25 -4.31
CA VAL A 36 -46.54 31.29 -4.56
C VAL A 36 -45.60 31.24 -3.36
N LEU A 37 -45.27 32.39 -2.77
CA LEU A 37 -44.44 32.45 -1.56
C LEU A 37 -45.11 31.76 -0.38
N ARG A 38 -46.42 31.99 -0.20
CA ARG A 38 -47.20 31.32 0.85
C ARG A 38 -47.20 29.80 0.65
N TYR A 39 -47.43 29.33 -0.58
CA TYR A 39 -47.38 27.90 -0.89
C TYR A 39 -46.00 27.28 -0.60
N LEU A 40 -44.90 27.92 -1.03
CA LEU A 40 -43.55 27.43 -0.77
C LEU A 40 -43.22 27.38 0.72
N GLN A 41 -43.72 28.36 1.49
CA GLN A 41 -43.58 28.38 2.93
C GLN A 41 -44.36 27.24 3.60
N ASP A 42 -45.59 26.98 3.15
CA ASP A 42 -46.42 25.88 3.64
C ASP A 42 -45.78 24.51 3.33
N VAL A 43 -45.25 24.30 2.13
CA VAL A 43 -44.52 23.07 1.74
C VAL A 43 -43.25 22.87 2.58
N ARG A 44 -42.54 23.95 2.92
CA ARG A 44 -41.36 23.87 3.79
C ARG A 44 -41.74 23.49 5.21
N ASN A 45 -42.83 24.05 5.73
CA ASN A 45 -43.36 23.71 7.04
C ASN A 45 -43.81 22.24 7.08
N GLU A 46 -44.45 21.75 6.00
CA GLU A 46 -44.83 20.35 5.86
C GLU A 46 -43.60 19.44 5.81
N ALA A 47 -42.62 19.73 4.96
CA ALA A 47 -41.40 18.94 4.83
C ALA A 47 -40.61 18.88 6.15
N THR A 48 -40.45 20.02 6.86
CA THR A 48 -39.78 20.06 8.17
C THR A 48 -40.52 19.29 9.26
N SER A 49 -41.85 19.14 9.13
CA SER A 49 -42.65 18.34 10.07
C SER A 49 -42.56 16.83 9.83
N MET A 50 -42.08 16.39 8.66
CA MET A 50 -41.93 14.98 8.33
C MET A 50 -40.53 14.45 8.72
N ASN A 51 -40.47 13.22 9.22
CA ASN A 51 -39.20 12.52 9.42
C ASN A 51 -38.56 12.24 8.05
N HIS A 52 -37.38 12.79 7.79
CA HIS A 52 -36.76 12.78 6.46
C HIS A 52 -36.12 11.44 6.07
N ILE A 53 -36.04 10.49 7.01
CA ILE A 53 -35.45 9.18 6.77
C ILE A 53 -36.49 8.12 7.16
N PHE A 54 -37.05 7.47 6.15
CA PHE A 54 -37.92 6.31 6.32
C PHE A 54 -37.13 5.04 6.05
N TYR A 55 -36.93 4.23 7.08
CA TYR A 55 -36.41 2.88 6.93
C TYR A 55 -37.60 1.96 6.65
N HIS A 56 -37.65 1.42 5.43
CA HIS A 56 -38.60 0.36 5.10
C HIS A 56 -37.92 -0.98 5.33
N GLU A 57 -38.45 -1.76 6.28
CA GLU A 57 -38.07 -3.15 6.43
C GLU A 57 -38.59 -3.92 5.21
N ARG A 58 -37.67 -4.47 4.42
CA ARG A 58 -38.02 -5.24 3.22
C ARG A 58 -38.52 -6.59 3.69
N GLU A 59 -39.83 -6.81 3.66
CA GLU A 59 -40.40 -8.16 3.85
C GLU A 59 -39.74 -9.12 2.85
N ASN A 60 -38.91 -10.02 3.40
CA ASN A 60 -38.28 -11.21 2.82
C ASN A 60 -38.51 -11.44 1.33
N SER A 61 -37.94 -10.58 0.47
CA SER A 61 -37.65 -10.94 -0.90
C SER A 61 -36.38 -11.78 -0.87
N SER A 62 -36.58 -13.09 -0.75
CA SER A 62 -35.62 -14.14 -1.05
C SER A 62 -34.71 -13.79 -2.23
N ARG A 63 -33.50 -13.30 -1.93
CA ARG A 63 -32.28 -13.33 -2.74
C ARG A 63 -31.20 -12.47 -2.08
N GLU A 64 -30.19 -13.15 -1.55
CA GLU A 64 -28.76 -12.77 -1.51
C GLU A 64 -28.10 -13.41 -0.27
N THR A 65 -27.75 -14.68 -0.39
CA THR A 65 -26.79 -15.33 0.52
C THR A 65 -25.46 -15.64 -0.17
N ASP A 66 -25.17 -14.93 -1.27
CA ASP A 66 -23.88 -15.00 -1.99
C ASP A 66 -23.12 -13.67 -1.90
N LEU A 67 -23.22 -12.96 -0.77
CA LEU A 67 -22.32 -11.86 -0.46
C LEU A 67 -21.42 -12.24 0.71
N ILE A 68 -20.29 -12.83 0.30
CA ILE A 68 -19.00 -12.80 0.95
C ILE A 68 -19.00 -13.49 2.32
N ALA A 69 -18.73 -14.79 2.26
CA ALA A 69 -18.15 -15.53 3.37
C ALA A 69 -17.07 -14.67 4.02
N SER A 70 -17.32 -14.27 5.27
CA SER A 70 -16.27 -13.77 6.15
C SER A 70 -15.23 -14.90 6.20
N THR A 71 -14.10 -14.68 5.53
CA THR A 71 -12.94 -15.55 5.65
C THR A 71 -12.62 -15.63 7.12
N GLU A 72 -12.84 -16.81 7.68
CA GLU A 72 -12.42 -17.21 9.01
C GLU A 72 -11.01 -16.65 9.25
N ASP A 73 -10.81 -15.94 10.36
CA ASP A 73 -9.47 -15.62 10.83
C ASP A 73 -8.68 -16.93 10.89
N PRO A 74 -7.60 -17.08 10.11
CA PRO A 74 -6.77 -18.26 10.21
C PRO A 74 -6.15 -18.21 11.60
N VAL A 75 -6.51 -19.18 12.45
CA VAL A 75 -5.84 -19.44 13.72
C VAL A 75 -4.38 -19.68 13.38
N ALA A 76 -3.57 -18.63 13.48
CA ALA A 76 -2.16 -18.66 13.17
C ALA A 76 -1.50 -19.53 14.23
N ILE A 77 -1.26 -20.80 13.89
CA ILE A 77 -0.26 -21.62 14.57
C ILE A 77 1.08 -21.00 14.19
N THR A 78 1.41 -19.90 14.87
CA THR A 78 2.65 -19.17 14.72
C THR A 78 3.75 -20.03 15.33
N ASP A 79 4.68 -20.50 14.50
CA ASP A 79 5.90 -21.13 14.98
C ASP A 79 6.71 -20.04 15.74
N PRO A 80 6.87 -20.17 17.07
CA PRO A 80 7.56 -19.15 17.86
C PRO A 80 9.02 -18.96 17.42
N ALA A 81 9.64 -19.98 16.81
CA ALA A 81 10.98 -19.85 16.25
C ALA A 81 10.99 -18.99 14.99
N PHE A 82 9.97 -19.11 14.14
CA PHE A 82 9.81 -18.29 12.94
C PHE A 82 9.54 -16.83 13.28
N ASP A 83 8.72 -16.56 14.29
CA ASP A 83 8.41 -15.19 14.74
C ASP A 83 9.63 -14.48 15.36
N ALA A 84 10.43 -15.21 16.13
CA ALA A 84 11.69 -14.69 16.65
C ALA A 84 12.67 -14.37 15.52
N TRP A 85 12.80 -15.27 14.54
CA TRP A 85 13.65 -15.08 13.37
C TRP A 85 13.19 -13.90 12.50
N SER A 86 11.89 -13.80 12.20
CA SER A 86 11.31 -12.75 11.36
C SER A 86 11.49 -11.37 12.00
N SER A 87 11.31 -11.27 13.32
CA SER A 87 11.55 -10.07 14.10
C SER A 87 13.03 -9.63 14.05
N GLN A 88 13.96 -10.57 14.21
CA GLN A 88 15.39 -10.30 14.08
C GLN A 88 15.77 -9.87 12.67
N LEU A 89 15.21 -10.51 11.64
CA LEU A 89 15.44 -10.17 10.24
C LEU A 89 15.02 -8.73 9.96
N ILE A 90 13.81 -8.32 10.38
CA ILE A 90 13.31 -6.96 10.18
C ILE A 90 14.14 -5.94 10.96
N HIS A 91 14.55 -6.27 12.19
CA HIS A 91 15.42 -5.41 12.98
C HIS A 91 16.75 -5.14 12.28
N ASN A 92 17.43 -6.21 11.84
CA ASN A 92 18.70 -6.11 11.11
C ASN A 92 18.54 -5.38 9.78
N PHE A 93 17.44 -5.63 9.07
CA PHE A 93 17.12 -4.96 7.81
C PHE A 93 16.98 -3.44 8.00
N LYS A 94 16.23 -3.00 9.03
CA LYS A 94 16.07 -1.58 9.37
C LYS A 94 17.41 -0.94 9.71
N GLN A 95 18.21 -1.57 10.57
CA GLN A 95 19.54 -1.08 10.93
C GLN A 95 20.47 -0.93 9.72
N LEU A 96 20.47 -1.93 8.82
CA LEU A 96 21.32 -1.90 7.64
C LEU A 96 20.90 -0.79 6.68
N LYS A 97 19.59 -0.57 6.53
CA LYS A 97 19.05 0.51 5.70
C LYS A 97 19.38 1.88 6.24
N GLU A 98 19.33 2.07 7.56
CA GLU A 98 19.77 3.31 8.21
C GLU A 98 21.26 3.56 8.02
N LYS A 99 22.10 2.52 8.12
CA LYS A 99 23.54 2.63 7.84
C LYS A 99 23.81 3.09 6.41
N ILE A 100 23.09 2.55 5.42
CA ILE A 100 23.24 2.94 4.02
C ILE A 100 22.72 4.37 3.78
N ARG A 101 21.63 4.78 4.43
CA ARG A 101 21.09 6.14 4.30
C ARG A 101 22.01 7.19 4.93
N ASN A 102 22.67 6.85 6.04
CA ASN A 102 23.54 7.77 6.79
C ASN A 102 24.98 7.80 6.25
N GLN A 103 25.28 7.05 5.20
CA GLN A 103 26.58 7.05 4.55
C GLN A 103 26.77 8.31 3.68
N ASP A 104 27.90 9.00 3.85
CA ASP A 104 28.20 10.22 3.09
C ASP A 104 28.49 9.88 1.61
N PRO A 105 27.70 10.42 0.65
CA PRO A 105 27.89 10.19 -0.78
C PRO A 105 29.28 10.59 -1.28
N LYS A 106 30.00 11.48 -0.60
CA LYS A 106 31.33 11.95 -1.02
C LYS A 106 32.46 10.96 -0.74
N THR A 107 32.23 9.96 0.11
CA THR A 107 33.26 8.99 0.52
C THR A 107 33.22 7.71 -0.30
N ILE A 108 32.22 7.58 -1.19
CA ILE A 108 31.88 6.31 -1.81
C ILE A 108 32.30 6.32 -3.27
N SER A 109 33.38 5.60 -3.55
CA SER A 109 33.76 5.26 -4.91
C SER A 109 32.87 4.12 -5.40
N TYR A 110 32.09 4.35 -6.45
CA TYR A 110 31.39 3.30 -7.17
C TYR A 110 31.93 3.20 -8.59
N ASP A 111 32.09 1.99 -9.09
CA ASP A 111 32.62 1.76 -10.43
C ASP A 111 31.55 2.11 -11.48
N THR A 112 31.75 3.23 -12.18
CA THR A 112 30.90 3.69 -13.29
C THR A 112 30.97 2.76 -14.51
N LYS A 113 31.87 1.77 -14.54
CA LYS A 113 31.96 0.79 -15.64
C LYS A 113 30.84 -0.25 -15.66
N TYR A 114 30.03 -0.34 -14.61
CA TYR A 114 28.84 -1.19 -14.63
C TYR A 114 27.75 -0.56 -15.53
N SER A 115 27.95 -0.58 -16.85
CA SER A 115 26.86 -0.55 -17.83
C SER A 115 26.14 -1.89 -17.75
N LEU A 116 25.48 -2.15 -16.63
CA LEU A 116 24.95 -3.46 -16.32
C LEU A 116 23.73 -3.72 -17.20
N LYS A 117 23.88 -4.62 -18.19
CA LYS A 117 22.75 -5.25 -18.86
C LYS A 117 22.06 -6.17 -17.85
N TRP A 118 21.28 -5.59 -16.95
CA TRP A 118 20.66 -6.26 -15.80
C TRP A 118 19.88 -7.51 -16.21
N LYS A 119 19.26 -7.50 -17.40
CA LYS A 119 18.56 -8.66 -18.01
C LYS A 119 19.41 -9.93 -18.12
N THR A 120 20.73 -9.82 -18.21
CA THR A 120 21.68 -10.96 -18.27
C THR A 120 22.56 -11.07 -17.03
N ALA A 121 22.59 -10.06 -16.16
CA ALA A 121 23.51 -9.97 -15.04
C ALA A 121 23.14 -10.84 -13.83
N PHE A 122 21.90 -11.33 -13.75
CA PHE A 122 21.41 -12.17 -12.64
C PHE A 122 22.15 -13.52 -12.48
N LYS A 123 22.92 -13.93 -13.50
CA LYS A 123 23.79 -15.11 -13.44
C LYS A 123 25.02 -14.89 -12.56
N ASN A 124 25.42 -13.64 -12.35
CA ASN A 124 26.57 -13.25 -11.56
C ASN A 124 26.11 -12.65 -10.22
N SER A 125 27.03 -12.62 -9.26
CA SER A 125 26.79 -11.96 -7.97
C SER A 125 26.45 -10.48 -8.17
N PRO A 126 25.53 -9.92 -7.36
CA PRO A 126 25.12 -8.53 -7.52
C PRO A 126 26.27 -7.56 -7.22
N PRO A 127 26.36 -6.42 -7.93
CA PRO A 127 27.30 -5.34 -7.64
C PRO A 127 27.22 -4.88 -6.19
N ASP A 128 28.25 -4.16 -5.74
CA ASP A 128 28.29 -3.63 -4.39
C ASP A 128 27.07 -2.73 -4.07
N ILE A 129 26.67 -2.65 -2.81
CA ILE A 129 25.50 -1.88 -2.37
C ILE A 129 25.60 -0.41 -2.78
N ASN A 130 26.82 0.12 -2.86
CA ASN A 130 27.11 1.48 -3.33
C ASN A 130 26.63 1.72 -4.77
N TYR A 131 26.72 0.71 -5.65
CA TYR A 131 26.18 0.81 -7.00
C TYR A 131 24.64 0.91 -6.97
N PHE A 132 23.96 0.16 -6.09
CA PHE A 132 22.51 0.25 -5.93
C PHE A 132 22.06 1.56 -5.29
N ALA A 133 22.83 2.08 -4.34
CA ALA A 133 22.55 3.33 -3.67
C ALA A 133 22.57 4.53 -4.62
N TYR A 134 23.59 4.61 -5.49
CA TYR A 134 23.90 5.82 -6.27
C TYR A 134 23.67 5.71 -7.78
N ALA A 135 23.77 4.52 -8.39
CA ALA A 135 23.64 4.38 -9.85
C ALA A 135 22.23 3.98 -10.31
N LEU A 136 21.39 3.49 -9.40
CA LEU A 136 20.07 2.92 -9.71
C LEU A 136 18.95 3.90 -9.40
N ASP A 137 18.22 4.27 -10.46
CA ASP A 137 16.97 5.03 -10.36
C ASP A 137 15.83 4.17 -9.80
N ARG A 138 14.85 4.80 -9.16
CA ARG A 138 13.67 4.15 -8.56
C ARG A 138 12.91 3.33 -9.60
N LYS A 139 12.66 3.90 -10.78
CA LYS A 139 11.98 3.21 -11.88
C LYS A 139 12.72 1.93 -12.29
N LEU A 140 14.05 2.04 -12.41
CA LEU A 140 14.90 0.90 -12.78
C LEU A 140 14.91 -0.19 -11.70
N CYS A 141 14.85 0.18 -10.41
CA CYS A 141 14.73 -0.78 -9.32
C CYS A 141 13.47 -1.65 -9.47
N PHE A 142 12.33 -1.05 -9.78
CA PHE A 142 11.08 -1.79 -9.98
C PHE A 142 11.02 -2.57 -11.30
N ASP A 143 11.70 -2.10 -12.35
CA ASP A 143 11.84 -2.86 -13.60
C ASP A 143 12.71 -4.11 -13.40
N ILE A 144 13.79 -4.00 -12.62
CA ILE A 144 14.62 -5.14 -12.22
C ILE A 144 13.81 -6.08 -11.32
N LEU A 145 13.05 -5.55 -10.37
CA LEU A 145 12.21 -6.34 -9.48
C LEU A 145 11.16 -7.15 -10.26
N ALA A 146 10.52 -6.54 -11.25
CA ALA A 146 9.55 -7.22 -12.11
C ALA A 146 10.19 -8.38 -12.91
N GLU A 147 11.41 -8.19 -13.42
CA GLU A 147 12.12 -9.25 -14.13
C GLU A 147 12.61 -10.36 -13.19
N LEU A 148 13.03 -10.03 -11.98
CA LEU A 148 13.36 -11.01 -10.94
C LEU A 148 12.12 -11.83 -10.55
N THR A 149 10.97 -11.18 -10.43
CA THR A 149 9.69 -11.84 -10.14
C THR A 149 9.34 -12.87 -11.22
N LYS A 150 9.48 -12.50 -12.49
CA LYS A 150 9.22 -13.40 -13.63
C LYS A 150 10.17 -14.60 -13.69
N ARG A 151 11.40 -14.44 -13.19
CA ARG A 151 12.44 -15.48 -13.21
C ARG A 151 12.54 -16.26 -11.90
N LEU A 152 11.69 -15.95 -10.91
CA LEU A 152 11.71 -16.59 -9.62
C LEU A 152 11.31 -18.07 -9.79
N SER A 153 12.13 -18.98 -9.28
CA SER A 153 11.95 -20.42 -9.43
C SER A 153 12.45 -21.16 -8.20
N ILE A 154 11.99 -22.40 -8.02
CA ILE A 154 12.38 -23.29 -6.90
C ILE A 154 13.86 -23.71 -7.00
N THR A 155 14.44 -23.67 -8.21
CA THR A 155 15.85 -24.00 -8.48
C THR A 155 16.74 -22.76 -8.53
N MET A 156 16.30 -21.67 -7.91
CA MET A 156 17.08 -20.43 -7.86
C MET A 156 18.43 -20.60 -7.17
N LYS A 157 19.42 -19.89 -7.70
CA LYS A 157 20.74 -19.76 -7.09
C LYS A 157 20.72 -18.69 -6.02
N GLU A 158 21.61 -18.81 -5.04
CA GLU A 158 21.81 -17.82 -3.97
C GLU A 158 21.99 -16.39 -4.49
N THR A 159 22.63 -16.23 -5.65
CA THR A 159 22.83 -14.92 -6.29
C THR A 159 21.51 -14.16 -6.48
N PHE A 160 20.41 -14.84 -6.81
CA PHE A 160 19.09 -14.22 -6.96
C PHE A 160 18.57 -13.63 -5.65
N GLY A 161 18.73 -14.33 -4.53
CA GLY A 161 18.33 -13.81 -3.22
C GLY A 161 19.13 -12.57 -2.82
N GLN A 162 20.43 -12.56 -3.12
CA GLN A 162 21.28 -11.39 -2.88
C GLN A 162 20.86 -10.18 -3.73
N TRP A 163 20.43 -10.39 -4.98
CA TRP A 163 19.88 -9.34 -5.85
C TRP A 163 18.61 -8.72 -5.24
N ILE A 164 17.67 -9.55 -4.79
CA ILE A 164 16.42 -9.10 -4.18
C ILE A 164 16.68 -8.36 -2.87
N TRP A 165 17.56 -8.89 -2.02
CA TRP A 165 17.95 -8.26 -0.76
C TRP A 165 18.52 -6.84 -0.97
N LYS A 166 19.46 -6.69 -1.92
CA LYS A 166 20.05 -5.38 -2.24
C LYS A 166 19.03 -4.40 -2.81
N LEU A 167 18.07 -4.87 -3.61
CA LEU A 167 16.96 -4.04 -4.08
C LEU A 167 16.07 -3.56 -2.93
N PHE A 168 15.72 -4.44 -1.98
CA PHE A 168 14.92 -4.04 -0.82
C PHE A 168 15.63 -3.03 0.08
N LEU A 169 16.95 -3.10 0.20
CA LEU A 169 17.73 -2.09 0.92
C LEU A 169 17.67 -0.72 0.23
N LYS A 170 17.57 -0.67 -1.09
CA LYS A 170 17.47 0.56 -1.87
C LYS A 170 16.06 1.16 -1.92
N ILE A 171 15.02 0.32 -2.06
CA ILE A 171 13.64 0.78 -2.21
C ILE A 171 13.16 1.39 -0.90
N ASP A 172 12.68 2.63 -0.90
CA ASP A 172 12.17 3.29 0.31
C ASP A 172 10.82 2.72 0.79
N ASN A 173 10.46 3.00 2.05
CA ASN A 173 9.20 2.55 2.64
C ASN A 173 7.96 3.28 2.07
N ILE A 174 8.12 4.49 1.55
CA ILE A 174 7.04 5.24 0.91
C ILE A 174 6.91 4.69 -0.52
N LEU A 175 5.84 3.93 -0.76
CA LEU A 175 5.55 3.28 -2.04
C LEU A 175 4.26 3.85 -2.63
N GLU A 176 4.24 4.04 -3.94
CA GLU A 176 3.01 4.32 -4.68
C GLU A 176 2.16 3.05 -4.80
N ALA A 177 0.86 3.22 -5.05
CA ALA A 177 -0.06 2.08 -5.24
C ALA A 177 0.43 1.09 -6.31
N SER A 178 1.01 1.60 -7.41
CA SER A 178 1.55 0.77 -8.49
C SER A 178 2.78 -0.05 -8.08
N GLU A 179 3.57 0.47 -7.14
CA GLU A 179 4.78 -0.17 -6.62
C GLU A 179 4.43 -1.18 -5.54
N CYS A 180 3.47 -0.85 -4.66
CA CYS A 180 2.87 -1.79 -3.73
C CYS A 180 2.32 -3.03 -4.45
N ALA A 181 1.62 -2.84 -5.57
CA ALA A 181 1.11 -3.95 -6.38
C ALA A 181 2.23 -4.87 -6.88
N ARG A 182 3.37 -4.32 -7.33
CA ARG A 182 4.53 -5.13 -7.76
C ARG A 182 5.20 -5.87 -6.61
N MET A 183 5.35 -5.23 -5.45
CA MET A 183 5.90 -5.88 -4.24
C MET A 183 5.00 -7.03 -3.79
N ARG A 184 3.68 -6.83 -3.85
CA ARG A 184 2.67 -7.83 -3.55
C ARG A 184 2.70 -8.99 -4.54
N GLU A 185 2.83 -8.72 -5.83
CA GLU A 185 2.98 -9.76 -6.86
C GLU A 185 4.20 -10.64 -6.61
N LEU A 186 5.35 -10.03 -6.27
CA LEU A 186 6.56 -10.76 -5.90
C LEU A 186 6.33 -11.70 -4.70
N ALA A 187 5.71 -11.19 -3.63
CA ALA A 187 5.40 -11.99 -2.45
C ALA A 187 4.40 -13.12 -2.75
N GLN A 188 3.36 -12.86 -3.57
CA GLN A 188 2.42 -13.90 -3.98
C GLN A 188 3.09 -15.01 -4.80
N VAL A 189 4.03 -14.66 -5.68
CA VAL A 189 4.82 -15.66 -6.41
C VAL A 189 5.70 -16.45 -5.43
N ALA A 190 6.34 -15.79 -4.46
CA ALA A 190 7.14 -16.46 -3.44
C ALA A 190 6.32 -17.43 -2.59
N ILE A 191 5.11 -17.06 -2.16
CA ILE A 191 4.18 -17.94 -1.42
C ILE A 191 3.83 -19.18 -2.26
N LYS A 192 3.41 -18.98 -3.52
CA LYS A 192 3.08 -20.09 -4.43
C LYS A 192 4.26 -21.04 -4.64
N LEU A 193 5.47 -20.50 -4.76
CA LEU A 193 6.67 -21.31 -4.93
C LEU A 193 7.08 -22.03 -3.64
N LYS A 194 6.85 -21.43 -2.47
CA LYS A 194 7.07 -22.05 -1.17
C LYS A 194 6.14 -23.26 -0.99
N SER A 195 4.83 -23.11 -1.21
CA SER A 195 3.88 -24.23 -1.14
C SER A 195 4.28 -25.36 -2.10
N LYS A 196 4.67 -25.02 -3.33
CA LYS A 196 5.15 -26.01 -4.31
C LYS A 196 6.47 -26.69 -3.90
N LEU A 197 7.36 -25.98 -3.21
CA LEU A 197 8.60 -26.54 -2.68
C LEU A 197 8.31 -27.56 -1.57
N GLU A 198 7.36 -27.25 -0.67
CA GLU A 198 6.90 -28.15 0.40
C GLU A 198 6.22 -29.41 -0.16
N GLU A 199 5.42 -29.28 -1.22
CA GLU A 199 4.83 -30.41 -1.94
C GLU A 199 5.87 -31.25 -2.70
N SER A 200 6.96 -30.63 -3.18
CA SER A 200 8.00 -31.33 -3.94
C SER A 200 8.99 -32.03 -3.00
N THR A 201 8.74 -33.30 -2.70
CA THR A 201 9.64 -34.13 -1.87
C THR A 201 11.05 -34.34 -2.47
N THR A 202 11.26 -33.95 -3.74
CA THR A 202 12.46 -34.26 -4.53
C THR A 202 13.55 -33.18 -4.51
N VAL A 203 13.25 -31.94 -4.09
CA VAL A 203 14.23 -30.84 -4.13
C VAL A 203 14.19 -30.06 -2.82
N VAL A 204 14.96 -30.49 -1.83
CA VAL A 204 15.17 -29.70 -0.60
C VAL A 204 16.18 -28.58 -0.91
N ASN A 205 15.73 -27.50 -1.55
CA ASN A 205 16.55 -26.31 -1.75
C ASN A 205 16.35 -25.34 -0.58
N SER A 206 17.12 -25.53 0.49
CA SER A 206 17.05 -24.72 1.72
C SER A 206 17.28 -23.23 1.47
N VAL A 207 18.09 -22.87 0.46
CA VAL A 207 18.38 -21.48 0.10
C VAL A 207 17.18 -20.80 -0.56
N ALA A 208 16.45 -21.52 -1.42
CA ALA A 208 15.25 -21.00 -2.06
C ALA A 208 14.14 -20.78 -1.02
N GLY A 209 13.92 -21.74 -0.13
CA GLY A 209 12.94 -21.62 0.97
C GLY A 209 13.22 -20.40 1.85
N PHE A 210 14.45 -20.26 2.34
CA PHE A 210 14.87 -19.09 3.13
C PHE A 210 14.64 -17.77 2.38
N THR A 211 14.90 -17.73 1.07
CA THR A 211 14.70 -16.52 0.29
C THR A 211 13.23 -16.18 0.13
N PHE A 212 12.36 -17.17 -0.05
CA PHE A 212 10.91 -16.94 -0.11
C PHE A 212 10.39 -16.42 1.23
N ASP A 213 10.80 -17.01 2.35
CA ASP A 213 10.44 -16.53 3.69
C ASP A 213 10.91 -15.10 3.92
N MET A 214 12.15 -14.79 3.54
CA MET A 214 12.71 -13.45 3.60
C MET A 214 11.88 -12.45 2.81
N ILE A 215 11.46 -12.79 1.58
CA ILE A 215 10.60 -11.93 0.75
C ILE A 215 9.26 -11.68 1.43
N ILE A 216 8.60 -12.74 1.89
CA ILE A 216 7.28 -12.69 2.51
C ILE A 216 7.31 -11.81 3.76
N VAL A 217 8.29 -12.03 4.64
CA VAL A 217 8.43 -11.28 5.90
C VAL A 217 8.71 -9.81 5.63
N ILE A 218 9.62 -9.47 4.70
CA ILE A 218 9.94 -8.08 4.39
C ILE A 218 8.73 -7.38 3.75
N VAL A 219 8.09 -7.98 2.75
CA VAL A 219 6.92 -7.39 2.08
C VAL A 219 5.76 -7.22 3.06
N GLY A 220 5.47 -8.24 3.87
CA GLY A 220 4.37 -8.20 4.83
C GLY A 220 4.62 -7.21 5.97
N THR A 221 5.78 -7.26 6.60
CA THR A 221 6.06 -6.51 7.84
C THR A 221 6.63 -5.13 7.59
N TYR A 222 7.57 -4.99 6.65
CA TYR A 222 8.26 -3.71 6.43
C TYR A 222 7.48 -2.79 5.48
N TYR A 223 6.89 -3.34 4.42
CA TYR A 223 6.10 -2.57 3.45
C TYR A 223 4.60 -2.56 3.75
N GLY A 224 4.18 -3.12 4.90
CA GLY A 224 2.82 -3.01 5.43
C GLY A 224 1.77 -3.89 4.75
N GLN A 225 2.16 -4.91 3.99
CA GLN A 225 1.24 -5.86 3.34
C GLN A 225 0.92 -7.05 4.28
N TYR A 226 0.45 -6.77 5.50
CA TYR A 226 0.25 -7.76 6.56
C TYR A 226 -0.73 -8.89 6.19
N ASP A 227 -1.64 -8.63 5.25
CA ASP A 227 -2.59 -9.61 4.75
C ASP A 227 -1.92 -10.81 4.05
N LEU A 228 -0.65 -10.66 3.64
CA LEU A 228 0.14 -11.73 3.02
C LEU A 228 0.78 -12.69 4.04
N LEU A 229 0.86 -12.31 5.32
CA LEU A 229 1.51 -13.13 6.36
C LEU A 229 0.60 -14.25 6.91
N HIS A 230 -0.70 -14.18 6.62
CA HIS A 230 -1.72 -15.05 7.19
C HIS A 230 -2.32 -16.03 6.15
N ARG A 231 -1.57 -16.35 5.09
CA ARG A 231 -2.03 -17.22 3.99
C ARG A 231 -1.19 -18.46 3.81
#